data_AF-A0A1Y2WP64-F1
#
_entry.id   AF-A0A1Y2WP64-F1
#
_cell.length_a   1.000
_cell.length_b   1.000
_cell.length_c   1.000
_cell.angle_alpha   90.00
_cell.angle_beta   90.00
_cell.angle_gamma   90.00
#
_symmetry.space_group_name_H-M   'P 1'
#
loop_
_entity.id
_entity.type
_entity.pdbx_description
1 polymer ?
#
loop_
_entity_poly.entity_id
_entity_poly.type
_entity_poly.pdbx_seq_one_letter_code
_entity_poly.pdbx_strand_id
1 'polypeptide(L)'
;KRGAAYNDPNLVAAMVSQTDKITWAYNWASDSGGLQANIAFYPMLWSPAPDHSNNWDEKAEAAIAAGSDSLLSFNEPDIPSQANMSPQDAANGHKQFMNKYAGRAKISAPAISSSQSPGMGIDWLNQFFDACGGQCQVDFCAAHWYGPGGDEGANLFLDHIKNVHDACQGKPVWVTEFAAESGDIDQFMRAVTAGLDSEEFGFVEKYSYFMVNQGSLMSSPTELSSFGRIFAGI
;
A
#
# COMPACT_ATOMS: atom_id res chain seq x y z
N LYS A 1 -12.22 -2.39 3.28
CA LYS A 1 -10.75 -2.58 3.33
C LYS A 1 -10.11 -2.44 1.95
N ARG A 2 -10.77 -2.88 0.87
CA ARG A 2 -10.21 -2.94 -0.49
C ARG A 2 -9.99 -1.55 -1.09
N GLY A 3 -8.86 -1.38 -1.77
CA GLY A 3 -8.48 -0.15 -2.45
C GLY A 3 -8.06 -0.35 -3.89
N ALA A 4 -7.67 0.75 -4.52
CA ALA A 4 -7.21 0.81 -5.89
C ALA A 4 -5.82 1.46 -5.97
N ALA A 5 -4.79 0.65 -6.17
CA ALA A 5 -3.49 1.07 -6.70
C ALA A 5 -3.67 1.36 -8.20
N TYR A 6 -3.33 2.55 -8.70
CA TYR A 6 -3.62 2.91 -10.10
C TYR A 6 -2.61 3.86 -10.72
N ASN A 7 -2.57 3.88 -12.05
CA ASN A 7 -1.94 4.94 -12.83
C ASN A 7 -2.97 5.69 -13.69
N ASP A 8 -4.01 5.00 -14.17
CA ASP A 8 -5.12 5.63 -14.92
C ASP A 8 -6.35 5.82 -14.00
N PRO A 9 -6.69 7.06 -13.61
CA PRO A 9 -7.86 7.33 -12.76
C PRO A 9 -9.19 6.94 -13.41
N ASN A 10 -9.27 6.85 -14.74
CA ASN A 10 -10.51 6.47 -15.43
C ASN A 10 -10.83 5.00 -15.21
N LEU A 11 -9.81 4.13 -15.13
CA LEU A 11 -10.02 2.72 -14.81
C LEU A 11 -10.54 2.54 -13.38
N VAL A 12 -10.07 3.37 -12.44
CA VAL A 12 -10.62 3.39 -11.07
C VAL A 12 -12.09 3.80 -11.09
N ALA A 13 -12.43 4.87 -11.82
CA ALA A 13 -13.83 5.30 -11.98
C ALA A 13 -14.73 4.19 -12.58
N ALA A 14 -14.24 3.48 -13.61
CA ALA A 14 -14.93 2.35 -14.20
C ALA A 14 -15.11 1.18 -13.21
N MET A 15 -14.10 0.88 -12.41
CA MET A 15 -14.15 -0.17 -11.39
C MET A 15 -15.14 0.17 -10.27
N VAL A 16 -15.07 1.38 -9.68
CA VAL A 16 -15.98 1.77 -8.58
C VAL A 16 -17.43 1.92 -9.04
N SER A 17 -17.68 2.11 -10.34
CA SER A 17 -19.05 2.10 -10.86
C SER A 17 -19.73 0.73 -10.80
N GLN A 18 -18.94 -0.34 -10.63
CA GLN A 18 -19.39 -1.73 -10.61
C GLN A 18 -19.47 -2.34 -9.20
N THR A 19 -18.89 -1.68 -8.18
CA THR A 19 -18.83 -2.18 -6.80
C THR A 19 -18.64 -1.06 -5.78
N ASP A 20 -19.21 -1.23 -4.59
CA ASP A 20 -19.00 -0.36 -3.44
C ASP A 20 -17.85 -0.84 -2.52
N LYS A 21 -17.23 -1.98 -2.85
CA LYS A 21 -16.17 -2.58 -2.01
C LYS A 21 -14.85 -1.84 -2.05
N ILE A 22 -14.58 -1.10 -3.13
CA ILE A 22 -13.38 -0.30 -3.31
C ILE A 22 -13.64 1.08 -2.71
N THR A 23 -12.96 1.41 -1.60
CA THR A 23 -13.29 2.60 -0.80
C THR A 23 -12.15 3.62 -0.73
N TRP A 24 -10.99 3.31 -1.29
CA TRP A 24 -9.83 4.19 -1.28
C TRP A 24 -8.90 3.91 -2.46
N ALA A 25 -8.02 4.86 -2.78
CA ALA A 25 -7.05 4.72 -3.86
C ALA A 25 -5.73 5.42 -3.55
N TYR A 26 -4.66 4.97 -4.21
CA TYR A 26 -3.37 5.64 -4.27
C TYR A 26 -2.69 5.34 -5.61
N ASN A 27 -1.73 6.17 -6.02
CA ASN A 27 -1.08 6.10 -7.33
C ASN A 27 0.43 6.35 -7.27
N TRP A 28 1.07 6.02 -6.14
CA TRP A 28 2.49 6.28 -5.88
C TRP A 28 2.92 7.76 -5.92
N ALA A 29 1.96 8.70 -6.07
CA ALA A 29 2.23 10.12 -6.18
C ALA A 29 1.60 10.90 -5.01
N SER A 30 2.00 12.17 -4.90
CA SER A 30 1.47 13.10 -3.90
C SER A 30 0.12 13.71 -4.31
N ASP A 31 -0.27 13.59 -5.58
CA ASP A 31 -1.57 14.04 -6.09
C ASP A 31 -2.34 12.92 -6.80
N SER A 32 -3.66 13.07 -6.90
CA SER A 32 -4.54 12.01 -7.39
C SER A 32 -4.52 11.80 -8.91
N GLY A 33 -3.74 12.57 -9.66
CA GLY A 33 -3.74 12.50 -11.12
C GLY A 33 -5.10 12.76 -11.76
N GLY A 34 -6.00 13.45 -11.05
CA GLY A 34 -7.35 13.75 -11.55
C GLY A 34 -8.41 12.69 -11.25
N LEU A 35 -8.21 11.83 -10.24
CA LEU A 35 -9.23 10.88 -9.77
C LEU A 35 -10.57 11.58 -9.50
N GLN A 36 -11.61 11.20 -10.24
CA GLN A 36 -12.98 11.72 -10.09
C GLN A 36 -13.89 10.79 -9.26
N ALA A 37 -13.41 9.60 -8.92
CA ALA A 37 -14.17 8.65 -8.09
C ALA A 37 -14.37 9.21 -6.68
N ASN A 38 -15.58 9.07 -6.14
CA ASN A 38 -15.92 9.53 -4.78
C ASN A 38 -15.44 8.52 -3.71
N ILE A 39 -14.14 8.32 -3.64
CA ILE A 39 -13.44 7.46 -2.68
C ILE A 39 -12.25 8.22 -2.08
N ALA A 40 -11.74 7.78 -0.93
CA ALA A 40 -10.58 8.43 -0.33
C ALA A 40 -9.33 8.30 -1.22
N PHE A 41 -8.57 9.38 -1.37
CA PHE A 41 -7.25 9.34 -1.98
C PHE A 41 -6.18 9.50 -0.91
N TYR A 42 -5.16 8.64 -0.93
CA TYR A 42 -4.03 8.68 0.01
C TYR A 42 -2.75 9.06 -0.71
N PRO A 43 -2.26 10.30 -0.53
CA PRO A 43 -0.99 10.75 -1.08
C PRO A 43 0.17 9.91 -0.57
N MET A 44 1.15 9.67 -1.45
CA MET A 44 2.42 9.06 -1.10
C MET A 44 3.57 10.03 -1.32
N LEU A 45 4.46 10.14 -0.34
CA LEU A 45 5.79 10.68 -0.56
C LEU A 45 6.69 9.52 -0.98
N TRP A 46 6.87 9.32 -2.29
CA TRP A 46 7.54 8.13 -2.82
C TRP A 46 9.00 7.99 -2.34
N SER A 47 9.75 9.10 -2.26
CA SER A 47 11.08 9.17 -1.62
C SER A 47 11.38 10.61 -1.19
N PRO A 48 12.44 10.91 -0.42
CA PRO A 48 12.83 12.28 -0.12
C PRO A 48 13.52 13.00 -1.29
N ALA A 49 13.73 12.34 -2.44
CA ALA A 49 14.33 12.96 -3.61
C ALA A 49 13.52 14.20 -4.06
N PRO A 50 14.17 15.28 -4.54
CA PRO A 50 13.49 16.54 -4.86
C PRO A 50 12.28 16.42 -5.79
N ASP A 51 12.32 15.50 -6.76
CA ASP A 51 11.21 15.27 -7.70
C ASP A 51 9.92 14.78 -7.01
N HIS A 52 10.05 14.19 -5.81
CA HIS A 52 8.92 13.77 -4.98
C HIS A 52 8.66 14.71 -3.80
N SER A 53 9.71 15.29 -3.20
CA SER A 53 9.60 16.03 -1.94
C SER A 53 9.37 17.53 -2.08
N ASN A 54 9.74 18.16 -3.20
CA ASN A 54 9.67 19.62 -3.36
C ASN A 54 8.27 20.20 -3.14
N ASN A 55 7.23 19.49 -3.59
CA ASN A 55 5.84 19.92 -3.47
C ASN A 55 5.05 19.13 -2.41
N TRP A 56 5.71 18.25 -1.65
CA TRP A 56 5.04 17.34 -0.72
C TRP A 56 4.14 18.07 0.26
N ASP A 57 4.60 19.19 0.81
CA ASP A 57 3.85 19.92 1.82
C ASP A 57 2.56 20.53 1.29
N GLU A 58 2.64 21.18 0.13
CA GLU A 58 1.46 21.72 -0.54
C GLU A 58 0.43 20.61 -0.81
N LYS A 59 0.89 19.46 -1.30
CA LYS A 59 0.02 18.34 -1.69
C LYS A 59 -0.59 17.62 -0.49
N ALA A 60 0.20 17.34 0.54
CA ALA A 60 -0.28 16.70 1.77
C ALA A 60 -1.29 17.60 2.50
N GLU A 61 -1.03 18.91 2.60
CA GLU A 61 -1.96 19.88 3.18
C GLU A 61 -3.28 19.96 2.39
N ALA A 62 -3.20 20.03 1.06
CA ALA A 62 -4.39 20.04 0.20
C ALA A 62 -5.21 18.74 0.34
N ALA A 63 -4.55 17.58 0.41
CA ALA A 63 -5.21 16.30 0.60
C ALA A 63 -5.90 16.18 1.96
N ILE A 64 -5.23 16.58 3.05
CA ILE A 64 -5.84 16.61 4.39
C ILE A 64 -7.05 17.55 4.41
N ALA A 65 -6.93 18.74 3.82
CA ALA A 65 -8.04 19.69 3.73
C ALA A 65 -9.23 19.14 2.90
N ALA A 66 -8.95 18.28 1.91
CA ALA A 66 -9.96 17.57 1.13
C ALA A 66 -10.52 16.31 1.83
N GLY A 67 -10.07 16.01 3.06
CA GLY A 67 -10.58 14.90 3.88
C GLY A 67 -9.76 13.61 3.83
N SER A 68 -8.55 13.64 3.26
CA SER A 68 -7.62 12.52 3.38
C SER A 68 -7.19 12.33 4.84
N ASP A 69 -7.45 11.15 5.38
CA ASP A 69 -7.16 10.81 6.78
C ASP A 69 -5.85 10.04 6.99
N SER A 70 -5.11 9.77 5.91
CA SER A 70 -3.82 9.07 5.96
C SER A 70 -2.83 9.57 4.91
N LEU A 71 -1.54 9.46 5.23
CA LEU A 71 -0.42 9.74 4.31
C LEU A 71 0.51 8.53 4.25
N LEU A 72 0.96 8.18 3.04
CA LEU A 72 1.87 7.08 2.78
C LEU A 72 3.32 7.60 2.70
N SER A 73 4.21 6.94 3.43
CA SER A 73 5.66 7.16 3.38
C SER A 73 6.30 6.37 2.23
N PHE A 74 7.62 6.47 2.11
CA PHE A 74 8.44 6.03 0.98
C PHE A 74 8.14 4.63 0.43
N ASN A 75 8.27 4.48 -0.88
CA ASN A 75 7.97 3.25 -1.62
C ASN A 75 9.21 2.37 -1.77
N GLU A 76 9.18 1.18 -1.18
CA GLU A 76 10.23 0.17 -1.27
C GLU A 76 11.64 0.73 -1.09
N PRO A 77 11.92 1.45 0.03
CA PRO A 77 13.27 1.94 0.29
C PRO A 77 14.29 0.80 0.39
N ASP A 78 13.85 -0.43 0.67
CA ASP A 78 14.68 -1.62 0.70
C ASP A 78 15.09 -2.13 -0.70
N ILE A 79 14.46 -1.66 -1.78
CA ILE A 79 14.71 -2.12 -3.14
C ILE A 79 15.61 -1.11 -3.90
N PRO A 80 16.77 -1.54 -4.46
CA PRO A 80 17.71 -0.63 -5.13
C PRO A 80 17.17 0.14 -6.32
N SER A 81 16.15 -0.39 -7.01
CA SER A 81 15.51 0.24 -8.17
C SER A 81 14.35 1.16 -7.81
N GLN A 82 14.01 1.29 -6.53
CA GLN A 82 12.88 2.06 -6.00
C GLN A 82 13.39 3.26 -5.21
N ALA A 83 12.82 3.57 -4.03
CA ALA A 83 13.30 4.69 -3.24
C ALA A 83 14.76 4.51 -2.77
N ASN A 84 15.24 3.27 -2.65
CA ASN A 84 16.63 2.89 -2.41
C ASN A 84 17.31 3.71 -1.29
N MET A 85 16.95 3.40 -0.05
CA MET A 85 17.36 4.15 1.12
C MET A 85 17.87 3.22 2.21
N SER A 86 18.92 3.67 2.91
CA SER A 86 19.28 3.05 4.18
C SER A 86 18.15 3.30 5.21
N PRO A 87 18.00 2.41 6.21
CA PRO A 87 17.08 2.65 7.32
C PRO A 87 17.30 3.99 8.02
N GLN A 88 18.56 4.43 8.15
CA GLN A 88 18.92 5.70 8.79
C GLN A 88 18.49 6.92 7.97
N ASP A 89 18.68 6.88 6.65
CA ASP A 89 18.24 7.96 5.76
C ASP A 89 16.71 8.02 5.70
N ALA A 90 16.05 6.87 5.67
CA ALA A 90 14.59 6.80 5.74
C ALA A 90 14.06 7.35 7.07
N ALA A 91 14.67 7.02 8.21
CA ALA A 91 14.28 7.59 9.49
C ALA A 91 14.45 9.13 9.52
N ASN A 92 15.54 9.66 8.95
CA ASN A 92 15.76 11.10 8.87
C ASN A 92 14.75 11.79 7.94
N GLY A 93 14.52 11.23 6.75
CA GLY A 93 13.51 11.72 5.82
C GLY A 93 12.11 11.68 6.42
N HIS A 94 11.76 10.60 7.10
CA HIS A 94 10.45 10.44 7.73
C HIS A 94 10.22 11.49 8.83
N LYS A 95 11.23 11.73 9.68
CA LYS A 95 11.18 12.81 10.69
C LYS A 95 11.03 14.19 10.05
N GLN A 96 11.72 14.43 8.93
CA GLN A 96 11.68 15.72 8.23
C GLN A 96 10.35 15.98 7.53
N PHE A 97 9.82 14.98 6.82
CA PHE A 97 8.71 15.17 5.89
C PHE A 97 7.37 14.68 6.42
N MET A 98 7.33 13.67 7.29
CA MET A 98 6.09 13.01 7.70
C MET A 98 5.62 13.46 9.08
N ASN A 99 6.51 13.49 10.09
CA ASN A 99 6.14 13.69 11.50
C ASN A 99 5.21 14.88 11.78
N LYS A 100 5.33 15.98 11.03
CA LYS A 100 4.52 17.20 11.22
C LYS A 100 3.02 17.01 10.95
N TYR A 101 2.63 15.92 10.30
CA TYR A 101 1.23 15.57 10.04
C TYR A 101 0.60 14.69 11.13
N ALA A 102 1.39 14.26 12.12
CA ALA A 102 0.89 13.44 13.22
C ALA A 102 -0.26 14.12 13.96
N GLY A 103 -1.32 13.37 14.24
CA GLY A 103 -2.56 13.87 14.83
C GLY A 103 -3.50 14.62 13.87
N ARG A 104 -3.08 14.85 12.61
CA ARG A 104 -3.92 15.41 11.54
C ARG A 104 -4.29 14.38 10.48
N ALA A 105 -3.42 13.41 10.26
CA ALA A 105 -3.64 12.21 9.46
C ALA A 105 -2.84 11.04 10.08
N LYS A 106 -3.25 9.81 9.82
CA LYS A 106 -2.43 8.62 10.13
C LYS A 106 -1.24 8.54 9.18
N ILE A 107 -0.07 8.16 9.68
CA ILE A 107 1.16 8.08 8.89
C ILE A 107 1.63 6.64 8.77
N SER A 108 1.91 6.19 7.55
CA SER A 108 2.50 4.87 7.33
C SER A 108 4.01 4.87 7.62
N ALA A 109 4.55 3.74 8.08
CA ALA A 109 5.96 3.43 7.84
C ALA A 109 6.22 3.38 6.31
N PRO A 110 7.48 3.50 5.86
CA PRO A 110 7.82 3.19 4.47
C PRO A 110 7.31 1.79 4.07
N ALA A 111 6.80 1.65 2.85
CA ALA A 111 6.28 0.39 2.34
C ALA A 111 7.43 -0.54 1.96
N ILE A 112 7.54 -1.68 2.64
CA ILE A 112 8.62 -2.66 2.39
C ILE A 112 8.22 -3.72 1.37
N SER A 113 9.20 -4.29 0.67
CA SER A 113 8.99 -5.50 -0.13
C SER A 113 8.79 -6.75 0.74
N SER A 114 8.42 -7.88 0.12
CA SER A 114 8.40 -9.20 0.77
C SER A 114 9.73 -9.95 0.74
N SER A 115 10.84 -9.29 0.36
CA SER A 115 12.17 -9.90 0.30
C SER A 115 12.63 -10.41 1.67
N GLN A 116 13.27 -11.58 1.67
CA GLN A 116 13.88 -12.19 2.86
C GLN A 116 15.42 -12.05 2.85
N SER A 117 15.98 -11.32 1.88
CA SER A 117 17.41 -11.03 1.86
C SER A 117 17.80 -10.11 3.02
N PRO A 118 19.01 -10.26 3.59
CA PRO A 118 19.49 -9.35 4.63
C PRO A 118 19.44 -7.88 4.19
N GLY A 119 18.93 -7.02 5.07
CA GLY A 119 18.73 -5.59 4.81
C GLY A 119 17.52 -5.26 3.93
N MET A 120 16.60 -6.22 3.71
CA MET A 120 15.37 -5.99 2.93
C MET A 120 14.12 -6.49 3.66
N GLY A 121 12.95 -6.08 3.17
CA GLY A 121 11.66 -6.49 3.73
C GLY A 121 11.55 -6.23 5.24
N ILE A 122 11.16 -7.27 5.99
CA ILE A 122 10.97 -7.17 7.44
C ILE A 122 12.28 -6.82 8.18
N ASP A 123 13.43 -7.29 7.70
CA ASP A 123 14.73 -6.95 8.31
C ASP A 123 15.00 -5.44 8.18
N TRP A 124 14.73 -4.87 7.01
CA TRP A 124 14.83 -3.42 6.80
C TRP A 124 13.85 -2.64 7.69
N LEU A 125 12.61 -3.12 7.84
CA LEU A 125 11.60 -2.46 8.69
C LEU A 125 12.02 -2.40 10.16
N ASN A 126 12.59 -3.49 10.69
CA ASN A 126 13.10 -3.52 12.06
C ASN A 126 14.24 -2.49 12.23
N GLN A 127 15.19 -2.46 11.30
CA GLN A 127 16.28 -1.50 11.31
C GLN A 127 15.79 -0.05 11.18
N PHE A 128 14.70 0.19 10.45
CA PHE A 128 14.08 1.51 10.35
C PHE A 128 13.51 1.95 11.70
N PHE A 129 12.79 1.08 12.41
CA PHE A 129 12.30 1.40 13.76
C PHE A 129 13.44 1.65 14.76
N ASP A 130 14.52 0.88 14.68
CA ASP A 130 15.73 1.10 15.49
C ASP A 130 16.36 2.47 15.19
N ALA A 131 16.54 2.79 13.91
CA ALA A 131 17.08 4.08 13.46
C ALA A 131 16.18 5.27 13.80
N CYS A 132 14.87 5.04 13.89
CA CYS A 132 13.91 6.03 14.37
C CYS A 132 14.09 6.31 15.86
N GLY A 133 14.52 5.33 16.68
CA GLY A 133 14.73 5.52 18.12
C GLY A 133 13.52 6.10 18.86
N GLY A 134 12.30 5.76 18.41
CA GLY A 134 11.05 6.31 18.94
C GLY A 134 10.70 7.74 18.48
N GLN A 135 11.48 8.34 17.57
CA GLN A 135 11.27 9.71 17.10
C GLN A 135 10.45 9.82 15.81
N CYS A 136 10.19 8.71 15.10
CA CYS A 136 9.31 8.70 13.92
C CYS A 136 7.85 8.52 14.35
N GLN A 137 6.94 9.26 13.72
CA GLN A 137 5.50 9.16 13.94
C GLN A 137 4.93 8.13 12.96
N VAL A 138 4.64 6.93 13.43
CA VAL A 138 4.14 5.81 12.62
C VAL A 138 2.89 5.23 13.25
N ASP A 139 1.77 5.33 12.55
CA ASP A 139 0.47 4.81 12.99
C ASP A 139 0.18 3.41 12.45
N PHE A 140 0.72 3.05 11.29
CA PHE A 140 0.57 1.74 10.65
C PHE A 140 1.78 1.41 9.76
N CYS A 141 2.00 0.13 9.42
CA CYS A 141 3.03 -0.25 8.44
C CYS A 141 2.41 -0.56 7.09
N ALA A 142 3.10 -0.18 6.02
CA ALA A 142 2.77 -0.58 4.67
C ALA A 142 3.70 -1.72 4.23
N ALA A 143 3.17 -2.70 3.49
CA ALA A 143 3.95 -3.81 2.98
C ALA A 143 3.44 -4.31 1.64
N HIS A 144 4.35 -4.85 0.85
CA HIS A 144 4.11 -5.40 -0.48
C HIS A 144 4.40 -6.90 -0.52
N TRP A 145 3.74 -7.61 -1.43
CA TRP A 145 4.03 -9.02 -1.65
C TRP A 145 3.78 -9.45 -3.10
N TYR A 146 4.75 -10.16 -3.67
CA TYR A 146 4.66 -10.72 -5.02
C TYR A 146 5.13 -12.18 -4.98
N GLY A 147 4.38 -13.09 -5.59
CA GLY A 147 4.72 -14.51 -5.52
C GLY A 147 3.77 -15.43 -6.29
N PRO A 148 3.74 -16.74 -5.97
CA PRO A 148 2.89 -17.70 -6.66
C PRO A 148 1.40 -17.49 -6.35
N GLY A 149 0.52 -17.97 -7.23
CA GLY A 149 -0.92 -18.04 -7.02
C GLY A 149 -1.37 -19.34 -6.36
N GLY A 150 -2.67 -19.64 -6.45
CA GLY A 150 -3.31 -20.76 -5.76
C GLY A 150 -3.34 -20.63 -4.23
N ASP A 151 -3.79 -21.69 -3.57
CA ASP A 151 -3.89 -21.73 -2.10
C ASP A 151 -2.51 -21.67 -1.42
N GLU A 152 -1.48 -22.26 -2.04
CA GLU A 152 -0.11 -22.19 -1.53
C GLU A 152 0.39 -20.75 -1.50
N GLY A 153 0.23 -20.02 -2.61
CA GLY A 153 0.56 -18.61 -2.70
C GLY A 153 -0.20 -17.75 -1.69
N ALA A 154 -1.50 -18.01 -1.54
CA ALA A 154 -2.33 -17.30 -0.58
C ALA A 154 -1.86 -17.54 0.87
N ASN A 155 -1.47 -18.75 1.22
CA ASN A 155 -0.92 -19.05 2.55
C ASN A 155 0.41 -18.33 2.80
N LEU A 156 1.33 -18.36 1.82
CA LEU A 156 2.61 -17.64 1.91
C LEU A 156 2.40 -16.12 2.09
N PHE A 157 1.45 -15.55 1.35
CA PHE A 157 1.05 -14.15 1.48
C PHE A 157 0.49 -13.86 2.88
N LEU A 158 -0.50 -14.62 3.34
CA LEU A 158 -1.16 -14.40 4.62
C LEU A 158 -0.19 -14.56 5.81
N ASP A 159 0.74 -15.53 5.75
CA ASP A 159 1.79 -15.71 6.75
C ASP A 159 2.78 -14.53 6.74
N HIS A 160 3.16 -14.02 5.56
CA HIS A 160 3.99 -12.83 5.47
C HIS A 160 3.32 -11.61 6.14
N ILE A 161 2.02 -11.40 5.92
CA ILE A 161 1.29 -10.27 6.52
C ILE A 161 1.21 -10.37 8.06
N LYS A 162 1.12 -11.57 8.63
CA LYS A 162 1.25 -11.77 10.09
C LYS A 162 2.65 -11.36 10.59
N ASN A 163 3.70 -11.80 9.90
CA ASN A 163 5.07 -11.45 10.27
C ASN A 163 5.33 -9.93 10.15
N VAL A 164 4.73 -9.25 9.17
CA VAL A 164 4.77 -7.79 9.05
C VAL A 164 4.08 -7.13 10.25
N HIS A 165 2.92 -7.62 10.69
CA HIS A 165 2.23 -7.07 11.85
C HIS A 165 3.06 -7.17 13.14
N ASP A 166 3.74 -8.29 13.35
CA ASP A 166 4.65 -8.49 14.47
C ASP A 166 5.83 -7.51 14.42
N ALA A 167 6.48 -7.38 13.26
CA ALA A 167 7.55 -6.42 13.01
C ALA A 167 7.08 -4.95 13.12
N CYS A 168 5.80 -4.70 12.86
CA CYS A 168 5.15 -3.40 13.03
C CYS A 168 4.86 -3.06 14.51
N GLN A 169 5.37 -3.84 15.45
CA GLN A 169 5.18 -3.66 16.89
C GLN A 169 3.70 -3.68 17.28
N GLY A 170 2.92 -4.56 16.63
CA GLY A 170 1.48 -4.73 16.87
C GLY A 170 0.60 -3.59 16.34
N LYS A 171 1.14 -2.64 15.56
CA LYS A 171 0.33 -1.62 14.88
C LYS A 171 -0.41 -2.21 13.67
N PRO A 172 -1.49 -1.57 13.20
CA PRO A 172 -2.18 -1.99 11.99
C PRO A 172 -1.27 -2.09 10.76
N VAL A 173 -1.67 -2.93 9.80
CA VAL A 173 -0.98 -3.14 8.52
C VAL A 173 -1.88 -2.71 7.36
N TRP A 174 -1.28 -2.02 6.40
CA TRP A 174 -1.86 -1.78 5.08
C TRP A 174 -1.06 -2.57 4.04
N VAL A 175 -1.75 -3.42 3.28
CA VAL A 175 -1.11 -4.15 2.18
C VAL A 175 -1.29 -3.32 0.91
N THR A 176 -0.39 -2.38 0.68
CA THR A 176 -0.52 -1.41 -0.42
C THR A 176 -0.34 -2.05 -1.80
N GLU A 177 0.39 -3.17 -1.86
CA GLU A 177 0.54 -3.98 -3.09
C GLU A 177 0.51 -5.47 -2.76
N PHE A 178 -0.24 -6.25 -3.53
CA PHE A 178 -0.01 -7.68 -3.62
C PHE A 178 -0.40 -8.23 -4.98
N ALA A 179 0.33 -9.22 -5.49
CA ALA A 179 -0.05 -9.93 -6.71
C ALA A 179 0.46 -11.38 -6.76
N ALA A 180 -0.33 -12.23 -7.40
CA ALA A 180 0.14 -13.53 -7.88
C ALA A 180 0.76 -13.36 -9.27
N GLU A 181 2.05 -13.65 -9.40
CA GLU A 181 2.83 -13.52 -10.66
C GLU A 181 2.81 -14.80 -11.50
N SER A 182 2.30 -15.90 -10.93
CA SER A 182 2.20 -17.20 -11.58
C SER A 182 1.06 -18.02 -10.97
N GLY A 183 0.74 -19.19 -11.54
CA GLY A 183 -0.27 -20.08 -10.99
C GLY A 183 -1.71 -19.58 -11.15
N ASP A 184 -2.62 -20.09 -10.32
CA ASP A 184 -4.04 -19.76 -10.37
C ASP A 184 -4.35 -18.47 -9.58
N ILE A 185 -4.53 -17.37 -10.30
CA ILE A 185 -4.79 -16.04 -9.72
C ILE A 185 -6.20 -15.97 -9.14
N ASP A 186 -7.19 -16.61 -9.76
CA ASP A 186 -8.58 -16.59 -9.28
C ASP A 186 -8.69 -17.31 -7.93
N GLN A 187 -8.06 -18.49 -7.80
CA GLN A 187 -8.01 -19.24 -6.54
C GLN A 187 -7.27 -18.43 -5.47
N PHE A 188 -6.10 -17.87 -5.80
CA PHE A 188 -5.35 -16.99 -4.91
C PHE A 188 -6.22 -15.83 -4.40
N MET A 189 -6.92 -15.13 -5.30
CA MET A 189 -7.73 -13.97 -4.93
C MET A 189 -8.91 -14.31 -4.04
N ARG A 190 -9.54 -15.48 -4.22
CA ARG A 190 -10.61 -15.94 -3.30
C ARG A 190 -10.05 -16.19 -1.91
N ALA A 191 -8.93 -16.89 -1.80
CA ALA A 191 -8.31 -17.21 -0.52
C ALA A 191 -7.80 -15.95 0.20
N VAL A 192 -7.10 -15.06 -0.51
CA VAL A 192 -6.56 -13.81 0.07
C VAL A 192 -7.66 -12.86 0.53
N THR A 193 -8.67 -12.61 -0.30
CA THR A 193 -9.77 -11.71 0.11
C THR A 193 -10.57 -12.27 1.28
N ALA A 194 -10.82 -13.58 1.32
CA ALA A 194 -11.45 -14.23 2.46
C ALA A 194 -10.59 -14.12 3.74
N GLY A 195 -9.27 -14.33 3.62
CA GLY A 195 -8.33 -14.20 4.74
C GLY A 195 -8.26 -12.78 5.29
N LEU A 196 -8.02 -11.78 4.44
CA LEU A 196 -7.86 -10.38 4.86
C LEU A 196 -9.16 -9.75 5.40
N ASP A 197 -10.32 -10.25 4.99
CA ASP A 197 -11.62 -9.79 5.49
C ASP A 197 -12.07 -10.55 6.75
N SER A 198 -11.35 -11.58 7.20
CA SER A 198 -11.65 -12.34 8.42
C SER A 198 -11.28 -11.60 9.71
N GLU A 199 -11.79 -12.09 10.85
CA GLU A 199 -11.45 -11.58 12.18
C GLU A 199 -9.97 -11.79 12.53
N GLU A 200 -9.35 -12.87 12.06
CA GLU A 200 -7.94 -13.18 12.28
C GLU A 200 -7.02 -12.09 11.72
N PHE A 201 -7.38 -11.51 10.58
CA PHE A 201 -6.69 -10.38 9.96
C PHE A 201 -7.35 -9.04 10.29
N GLY A 202 -7.95 -8.93 11.48
CA GLY A 202 -8.54 -7.68 11.99
C GLY A 202 -7.54 -6.51 12.05
N PHE A 203 -6.24 -6.80 12.16
CA PHE A 203 -5.15 -5.82 12.13
C PHE A 203 -4.84 -5.26 10.73
N VAL A 204 -5.35 -5.90 9.66
CA VAL A 204 -5.24 -5.36 8.30
C VAL A 204 -6.37 -4.36 8.08
N GLU A 205 -6.05 -3.07 8.01
CA GLU A 205 -7.04 -2.01 7.81
C GLU A 205 -7.38 -1.82 6.33
N LYS A 206 -6.38 -1.94 5.45
CA LYS A 206 -6.52 -1.67 4.02
C LYS A 206 -5.64 -2.60 3.18
N TYR A 207 -6.11 -2.93 1.97
CA TYR A 207 -5.30 -3.68 1.01
C TYR A 207 -5.68 -3.36 -0.45
N SER A 208 -4.72 -3.43 -1.36
CA SER A 208 -4.94 -3.28 -2.81
C SER A 208 -4.15 -4.32 -3.60
N TYR A 209 -4.83 -5.02 -4.51
CA TYR A 209 -4.12 -5.82 -5.51
C TYR A 209 -3.31 -4.91 -6.41
N PHE A 210 -2.15 -5.37 -6.88
CA PHE A 210 -1.34 -4.66 -7.86
C PHE A 210 -1.73 -5.12 -9.28
N MET A 211 -2.50 -4.34 -10.05
CA MET A 211 -3.06 -3.01 -9.78
C MET A 211 -4.31 -2.79 -10.66
N VAL A 212 -4.99 -1.65 -10.51
CA VAL A 212 -6.04 -1.23 -11.44
C VAL A 212 -5.41 -0.84 -12.77
N ASN A 213 -5.30 -1.82 -13.66
CA ASN A 213 -4.78 -1.69 -15.01
C ASN A 213 -5.45 -2.71 -15.95
N GLN A 214 -5.45 -2.41 -17.25
CA GLN A 214 -5.83 -3.38 -18.28
C GLN A 214 -4.85 -4.55 -18.30
N GLY A 215 -5.37 -5.77 -18.44
CA GLY A 215 -4.59 -7.01 -18.31
C GLY A 215 -4.33 -7.42 -16.85
N SER A 216 -4.81 -6.64 -15.88
CA SER A 216 -4.79 -6.97 -14.45
C SER A 216 -6.22 -7.03 -13.90
N LEU A 217 -6.59 -6.19 -12.92
CA LEU A 217 -7.96 -6.12 -12.40
C LEU A 217 -9.02 -5.76 -13.46
N MET A 218 -8.60 -5.10 -14.54
CA MET A 218 -9.47 -4.75 -15.67
C MET A 218 -9.11 -5.61 -16.89
N SER A 219 -10.08 -6.26 -17.53
CA SER A 219 -9.86 -6.95 -18.81
C SER A 219 -9.94 -5.98 -20.00
N SER A 220 -10.68 -4.88 -19.84
CA SER A 220 -10.82 -3.78 -20.80
C SER A 220 -11.06 -2.47 -20.03
N PRO A 221 -11.13 -1.30 -20.70
CA PRO A 221 -11.39 -0.03 -20.00
C PRO A 221 -12.69 0.01 -19.19
N THR A 222 -13.65 -0.88 -19.48
CA THR A 222 -14.98 -0.90 -18.85
C THR A 222 -15.31 -2.21 -18.15
N GLU A 223 -14.49 -3.25 -18.29
CA GLU A 223 -14.80 -4.58 -17.76
C GLU A 223 -13.72 -5.06 -16.79
N LEU A 224 -14.18 -5.65 -15.69
CA LEU A 224 -13.33 -6.35 -14.72
C LEU A 224 -12.88 -7.70 -15.30
N SER A 225 -11.62 -8.06 -15.03
CA SER A 225 -11.12 -9.42 -15.27
C SER A 225 -11.76 -10.43 -14.29
N SER A 226 -11.51 -11.74 -14.49
CA SER A 226 -12.08 -12.78 -13.61
C SER A 226 -11.71 -12.55 -12.14
N PHE A 227 -10.41 -12.40 -11.84
CA PHE A 227 -9.94 -12.06 -10.51
C PHE A 227 -10.24 -10.62 -10.09
N GLY A 228 -10.42 -9.70 -11.04
CA GLY A 228 -10.95 -8.35 -10.78
C GLY A 228 -12.35 -8.38 -10.18
N ARG A 229 -13.23 -9.27 -10.66
CA ARG A 229 -14.58 -9.48 -10.10
C ARG A 229 -14.52 -10.06 -8.69
N ILE A 230 -13.66 -11.04 -8.46
CA ILE A 230 -13.41 -11.61 -7.12
C ILE A 230 -12.95 -10.51 -6.15
N PHE A 231 -11.99 -9.69 -6.56
CA PHE A 231 -11.51 -8.55 -5.76
C PHE A 231 -12.59 -7.48 -5.56
N ALA A 232 -13.45 -7.22 -6.55
CA ALA A 232 -14.61 -6.35 -6.43
C ALA A 232 -15.75 -6.95 -5.59
N GLY A 233 -15.68 -8.24 -5.24
CA GLY A 233 -16.68 -8.94 -4.43
C GLY A 233 -17.97 -9.27 -5.20
N ILE A 234 -17.88 -9.47 -6.52
CA ILE A 234 -19.00 -9.76 -7.42
C ILE A 234 -18.80 -11.03 -8.24
#